data_AF-A0A7S1D737-F1
#
_entry.id   AF-A0A7S1D737-F1
#
_cell.length_a   1.000
_cell.length_b   1.000
_cell.length_c   1.000
_cell.angle_alpha   90.00
_cell.angle_beta   90.00
_cell.angle_gamma   90.00
#
_symmetry.space_group_name_H-M   'P 1'
#
loop_
_entity.id
_entity.type
_entity.pdbx_description
1 polymer ?
#
loop_
_entity_poly.entity_id
_entity_poly.type
_entity_poly.pdbx_seq_one_letter_code
_entity_poly.pdbx_strand_id
1 'polypeptide(L)'
;VLKMFGFQTSTIRAVMKHLFMAFDQLTVVKPISSRPASAERYAVFTGFRGIPFGRAALTWRNTMFLGDYGVVWSEQDNHEFKRLFMYLDDFDLKMMNLNIRSCFAILSALDRKSQAVAAGQFDFEAEEYPRKHRVDIGGYKREWRL
;
A
#
# COMPACT_ATOMS: atom_id res chain seq x y z
N VAL A 1 -13.08 -2.73 7.79
CA VAL A 1 -11.67 -2.86 7.36
C VAL A 1 -11.63 -2.91 5.84
N LEU A 2 -10.75 -2.16 5.19
CA LEU A 2 -10.63 -2.09 3.73
C LEU A 2 -9.20 -2.40 3.29
N LYS A 3 -9.03 -3.33 2.36
CA LYS A 3 -7.74 -3.62 1.70
C LYS A 3 -7.50 -2.63 0.57
N MET A 4 -6.29 -2.10 0.46
CA MET A 4 -5.94 -1.09 -0.54
C MET A 4 -4.44 -1.07 -0.88
N PHE A 5 -4.08 -0.29 -1.91
CA PHE A 5 -2.73 -0.26 -2.49
C PHE A 5 -2.08 1.13 -2.53
N GLY A 6 -2.75 2.19 -2.08
CA GLY A 6 -2.22 3.55 -2.01
C GLY A 6 -3.33 4.59 -1.75
N PHE A 7 -2.93 5.83 -1.47
CA PHE A 7 -3.85 6.94 -1.18
C PHE A 7 -3.72 8.14 -2.12
N GLN A 8 -2.87 8.05 -3.15
CA GLN A 8 -2.51 9.22 -3.95
C GLN A 8 -3.57 9.66 -4.97
N THR A 9 -4.47 8.76 -5.39
CA THR A 9 -5.46 9.12 -6.41
C THR A 9 -6.59 9.97 -5.82
N SER A 10 -7.09 10.93 -6.60
CA SER A 10 -8.21 11.79 -6.20
C SER A 10 -9.44 10.99 -5.81
N THR A 11 -9.74 9.91 -6.54
CA THR A 11 -10.85 8.98 -6.22
C THR A 11 -10.66 8.37 -4.84
N ILE A 12 -9.49 7.78 -4.53
CA ILE A 12 -9.25 7.19 -3.22
C ILE A 12 -9.32 8.24 -2.12
N ARG A 13 -8.74 9.43 -2.34
CA ARG A 13 -8.84 10.53 -1.39
C ARG A 13 -10.29 10.90 -1.08
N ALA A 14 -11.15 10.94 -2.10
CA ALA A 14 -12.56 11.23 -1.92
C ALA A 14 -13.30 10.11 -1.15
N VAL A 15 -12.98 8.83 -1.41
CA VAL A 15 -13.47 7.70 -0.61
C VAL A 15 -13.02 7.80 0.85
N MET A 16 -11.74 8.07 1.08
CA MET A 16 -11.18 8.18 2.43
C MET A 16 -11.81 9.34 3.21
N LYS A 17 -12.07 10.49 2.57
CA LYS A 17 -12.83 11.59 3.18
C LYS A 17 -14.21 11.12 3.64
N HIS A 18 -14.96 10.47 2.76
CA HIS A 18 -16.32 10.04 3.05
C HIS A 18 -16.37 9.04 4.22
N LEU A 19 -15.47 8.06 4.21
CA LEU A 19 -15.37 7.07 5.28
C LEU A 19 -14.86 7.71 6.58
N PHE A 20 -13.92 8.64 6.53
CA PHE A 20 -13.42 9.33 7.72
C PHE A 20 -14.54 10.08 8.47
N MET A 21 -15.52 10.63 7.74
CA MET A 21 -16.69 11.27 8.37
C MET A 21 -17.69 10.27 8.97
N ALA A 22 -17.87 9.11 8.34
CA ALA A 22 -18.84 8.12 8.78
C ALA A 22 -18.39 7.34 10.03
N PHE A 23 -17.13 7.49 10.44
CA PHE A 23 -16.53 6.75 11.54
C PHE A 23 -15.82 7.70 12.52
N ASP A 24 -15.68 7.30 13.78
CA ASP A 24 -14.99 8.08 14.82
C ASP A 24 -13.47 8.05 14.63
N GLN A 25 -12.95 6.90 14.19
CA GLN A 25 -11.52 6.68 14.09
C GLN A 25 -11.15 5.95 12.80
N LEU A 26 -10.06 6.42 12.19
CA LEU A 26 -9.34 5.78 11.10
C LEU A 26 -7.93 5.40 11.58
N THR A 27 -7.49 4.19 11.27
CA THR A 27 -6.11 3.77 11.42
C THR A 27 -5.68 2.99 10.18
N VAL A 28 -4.56 3.37 9.57
CA VAL A 28 -3.98 2.64 8.45
C VAL A 28 -2.85 1.75 8.97
N VAL A 29 -2.85 0.49 8.53
CA VAL A 29 -1.89 -0.52 8.96
C VAL A 29 -1.38 -1.36 7.79
N LYS A 30 -0.12 -1.81 7.89
CA LYS A 30 0.42 -2.91 7.09
C LYS A 30 0.74 -4.06 8.05
N PRO A 31 -0.07 -5.13 8.09
CA PRO A 31 0.18 -6.24 9.01
C PRO A 31 1.42 -7.02 8.57
N ILE A 32 2.10 -7.67 9.52
CA ILE A 32 3.29 -8.50 9.27
C ILE A 32 3.02 -9.69 8.35
N SER A 33 1.75 -10.13 8.28
CA SER A 33 1.31 -11.18 7.35
C SER A 33 1.25 -10.70 5.90
N SER A 34 1.26 -9.39 5.64
CA SER A 34 1.36 -8.82 4.31
C SER A 34 2.83 -8.78 3.85
N ARG A 35 3.09 -9.15 2.60
CA ARG A 35 4.45 -9.14 2.04
C ARG A 35 5.07 -7.73 2.17
N PRO A 36 6.30 -7.60 2.69
CA PRO A 36 6.87 -6.30 3.02
C PRO A 36 7.24 -5.46 1.79
N ALA A 37 7.49 -6.10 0.64
CA ALA A 37 7.70 -5.45 -0.66
C ALA A 37 6.40 -5.12 -1.42
N SER A 38 5.23 -5.49 -0.90
CA SER A 38 3.93 -5.21 -1.53
C SER A 38 3.36 -3.86 -1.11
N ALA A 39 2.68 -3.17 -2.01
CA ALA A 39 1.91 -1.96 -1.72
C ALA A 39 0.62 -2.23 -0.91
N GLU A 40 0.27 -3.50 -0.67
CA GLU A 40 -0.88 -3.90 0.13
C GLU A 40 -0.82 -3.34 1.56
N ARG A 41 -1.94 -2.75 1.97
CA ARG A 41 -2.19 -2.15 3.29
C ARG A 41 -3.69 -2.16 3.59
N TYR A 42 -4.06 -1.84 4.82
CA TYR A 42 -5.43 -1.86 5.29
C TYR A 42 -5.82 -0.56 5.98
N ALA A 43 -6.96 0.00 5.61
CA ALA A 43 -7.62 1.05 6.37
C ALA A 43 -8.65 0.43 7.33
N VAL A 44 -8.47 0.68 8.61
CA VAL A 44 -9.33 0.22 9.70
C VAL A 44 -10.14 1.40 10.19
N PHE A 45 -11.47 1.26 10.10
CA PHE A 45 -12.42 2.26 10.57
C PHE A 45 -13.18 1.68 11.75
N THR A 46 -13.35 2.46 12.83
CA THR A 46 -14.07 2.06 14.04
C THR A 46 -14.98 3.18 14.52
N GLY A 47 -16.01 2.83 15.30
CA GLY A 47 -17.03 3.78 15.78
C GLY A 47 -17.89 4.32 14.64
N PHE A 48 -18.68 3.45 13.99
CA PHE A 48 -19.56 3.90 12.91
C PHE A 48 -20.64 4.83 13.46
N ARG A 49 -20.66 6.08 12.98
CA ARG A 49 -21.59 7.13 13.40
C ARG A 49 -22.88 7.16 12.58
N GLY A 50 -22.93 6.41 11.49
CA GLY A 50 -23.97 6.52 10.48
C GLY A 50 -23.51 7.31 9.26
N ILE A 51 -24.38 7.35 8.25
CA ILE A 51 -24.14 8.09 7.01
C ILE A 51 -24.81 9.48 7.16
N PRO A 52 -24.10 10.59 6.87
CA PRO A 52 -24.71 11.92 6.91
C PRO A 52 -25.98 11.99 6.05
N PHE A 53 -27.01 12.69 6.55
CA PHE A 53 -28.28 12.86 5.85
C PHE A 53 -28.08 13.42 4.43
N GLY A 54 -28.82 12.89 3.45
CA GLY A 54 -28.71 13.28 2.04
C GLY A 54 -27.53 12.65 1.26
N ARG A 55 -26.73 11.79 1.90
CA ARG A 55 -25.58 11.12 1.26
C ARG A 55 -25.76 9.61 1.14
N ALA A 56 -26.90 9.20 0.60
CA ALA A 56 -27.14 7.80 0.30
C ALA A 56 -25.97 7.22 -0.51
N ALA A 57 -25.49 6.04 -0.13
CA ALA A 57 -24.29 5.42 -0.70
C ALA A 57 -24.37 5.29 -2.23
N LEU A 58 -25.57 5.08 -2.79
CA LEU A 58 -25.81 5.02 -4.23
C LEU A 58 -25.61 6.36 -4.92
N THR A 59 -26.09 7.45 -4.33
CA THR A 59 -25.89 8.81 -4.85
C THR A 59 -24.42 9.18 -4.82
N TRP A 60 -23.74 8.92 -3.69
CA TRP A 60 -22.31 9.15 -3.54
C TRP A 60 -21.48 8.33 -4.53
N ARG A 61 -21.82 7.06 -4.74
CA ARG A 61 -21.17 6.21 -5.75
C ARG A 61 -21.32 6.81 -7.14
N ASN A 62 -22.52 7.25 -7.50
CA ASN A 62 -22.80 7.84 -8.81
C ASN A 62 -22.04 9.16 -9.01
N THR A 63 -21.93 10.02 -7.99
CA THR A 63 -21.10 11.25 -8.09
C THR A 63 -19.62 10.92 -8.24
N MET A 64 -19.12 9.89 -7.53
CA MET A 64 -17.74 9.43 -7.70
C MET A 64 -17.47 8.91 -9.13
N PHE A 65 -18.43 8.20 -9.74
CA PHE A 65 -18.31 7.75 -11.13
C PHE A 65 -18.31 8.91 -12.14
N LEU A 66 -19.03 9.98 -11.85
CA LEU A 66 -19.09 11.17 -12.70
C LEU A 66 -17.90 12.12 -12.50
N GLY A 67 -16.96 11.78 -11.62
CA GLY A 67 -15.80 12.63 -11.31
C GLY A 67 -16.17 13.91 -10.55
N ASP A 68 -17.40 14.01 -10.06
CA ASP A 68 -17.85 15.13 -9.25
C ASP A 68 -17.51 14.86 -7.78
N TYR A 69 -16.31 15.31 -7.40
CA TYR A 69 -15.79 15.24 -6.04
C TYR A 69 -16.24 16.47 -5.20
N GLY A 70 -17.08 17.34 -5.77
CA GLY A 70 -17.42 18.68 -5.27
C GLY A 70 -18.57 18.68 -4.27
N VAL A 71 -18.33 18.16 -3.08
CA VAL A 71 -19.18 18.51 -1.93
C VAL A 71 -18.60 19.78 -1.30
N VAL A 72 -19.43 20.81 -1.10
CA VAL A 72 -19.05 22.03 -0.37
C VAL A 72 -18.95 21.70 1.12
N TRP A 73 -17.80 21.98 1.73
CA TRP A 73 -17.49 21.64 3.11
C TRP A 73 -17.28 22.89 3.96
N SER A 74 -17.48 22.78 5.27
CA SER A 74 -17.18 23.87 6.19
C SER A 74 -15.67 24.12 6.29
N GLU A 75 -15.26 25.29 6.77
CA GLU A 75 -13.83 25.59 7.01
C GLU A 75 -13.19 24.63 8.02
N GLN A 76 -13.97 24.18 9.01
CA GLN A 76 -13.51 23.22 10.01
C GLN A 76 -13.25 21.84 9.39
N ASP A 77 -14.13 21.38 8.50
CA ASP A 77 -13.94 20.16 7.72
C ASP A 77 -12.66 20.23 6.86
N ASN A 78 -12.36 21.40 6.28
CA ASN A 78 -11.16 21.59 5.47
C ASN A 78 -9.87 21.39 6.28
N HIS A 79 -9.83 21.83 7.54
CA HIS A 79 -8.67 21.62 8.39
C HIS A 79 -8.49 20.14 8.77
N GLU A 80 -9.57 19.45 9.13
CA GLU A 80 -9.52 18.01 9.43
C GLU A 80 -9.12 17.18 8.21
N PHE A 81 -9.65 17.50 7.03
CA PHE A 81 -9.27 16.81 5.80
C PHE A 81 -7.83 17.09 5.38
N LYS A 82 -7.31 18.29 5.65
CA LYS A 82 -5.87 18.56 5.45
C LYS A 82 -5.03 17.65 6.33
N ARG A 83 -5.37 17.50 7.62
CA ARG A 83 -4.68 16.58 8.53
C ARG A 83 -4.79 15.12 8.09
N LEU A 84 -5.97 14.70 7.66
CA LEU A 84 -6.20 13.36 7.09
C LEU A 84 -5.25 13.11 5.92
N PHE A 85 -5.16 14.04 4.96
CA PHE A 85 -4.31 13.84 3.79
C PHE A 85 -2.83 13.87 4.10
N MET A 86 -2.38 14.75 5.00
CA MET A 86 -0.99 14.71 5.48
C MET A 86 -0.67 13.36 6.12
N TYR A 87 -1.59 12.79 6.90
CA TYR A 87 -1.43 11.47 7.50
C TYR A 87 -1.35 10.36 6.45
N LEU A 88 -2.23 10.38 5.44
CA LEU A 88 -2.21 9.37 4.36
C LEU A 88 -0.95 9.47 3.49
N ASP A 89 -0.47 10.68 3.23
CA ASP A 89 0.75 10.93 2.45
C ASP A 89 2.00 10.48 3.20
N ASP A 90 2.09 10.75 4.50
CA ASP A 90 3.14 10.22 5.37
C ASP A 90 3.13 8.68 5.39
N PHE A 91 1.95 8.06 5.42
CA PHE A 91 1.83 6.61 5.35
C PHE A 91 2.29 6.06 3.99
N ASP A 92 1.89 6.69 2.87
CA ASP A 92 2.35 6.32 1.53
C ASP A 92 3.88 6.42 1.41
N LEU A 93 4.49 7.47 1.96
CA LEU A 93 5.95 7.65 1.98
C LEU A 93 6.64 6.56 2.81
N LYS A 94 6.13 6.25 4.00
CA LYS A 94 6.67 5.16 4.84
C LYS A 94 6.56 3.80 4.16
N MET A 95 5.43 3.54 3.51
CA MET A 95 5.21 2.32 2.72
C MET A 95 6.18 2.19 1.56
N MET A 96 6.40 3.27 0.81
CA MET A 96 7.36 3.27 -0.29
C MET A 96 8.78 2.97 0.21
N ASN A 97 9.21 3.61 1.30
CA ASN A 97 10.50 3.34 1.92
C ASN A 97 10.65 1.89 2.39
N LEU A 98 9.61 1.34 3.03
CA LEU A 98 9.58 -0.06 3.44
C LEU A 98 9.69 -1.01 2.24
N ASN A 99 8.92 -0.76 1.18
CA ASN A 99 8.93 -1.59 -0.01
C ASN A 99 10.32 -1.61 -0.66
N ILE A 100 10.93 -0.43 -0.85
CA ILE A 100 12.27 -0.29 -1.43
C ILE A 100 13.30 -1.06 -0.59
N ARG A 101 13.34 -0.82 0.73
CA ARG A 101 14.26 -1.52 1.64
C ARG A 101 14.07 -3.03 1.61
N SER A 102 12.82 -3.49 1.52
CA SER A 102 12.48 -4.90 1.45
C SER A 102 12.96 -5.53 0.14
N CYS A 103 12.80 -4.85 -1.01
CA CYS A 103 13.34 -5.29 -2.28
C CYS A 103 14.86 -5.47 -2.23
N PHE A 104 15.59 -4.48 -1.69
CA PHE A 104 17.04 -4.60 -1.51
C PHE A 104 17.42 -5.77 -0.61
N ALA A 105 16.75 -5.95 0.53
CA ALA A 105 17.02 -7.05 1.44
C ALA A 105 16.81 -8.42 0.76
N ILE A 106 15.75 -8.56 -0.05
CA ILE A 106 15.47 -9.76 -0.85
C ILE A 106 16.60 -10.00 -1.86
N LEU A 107 16.99 -8.97 -2.62
CA LEU A 107 18.07 -9.08 -3.61
C LEU A 107 19.40 -9.47 -2.96
N SER A 108 19.77 -8.83 -1.84
CA SER A 108 21.00 -9.17 -1.09
C SER A 108 20.97 -10.58 -0.51
N ALA A 109 19.80 -11.08 -0.09
CA ALA A 109 19.66 -12.47 0.35
C ALA A 109 19.84 -13.47 -0.81
N LEU A 110 19.24 -13.16 -1.96
CA LEU A 110 19.39 -13.98 -3.17
C LEU A 110 20.82 -13.98 -3.69
N ASP A 111 21.52 -12.85 -3.63
CA ASP A 111 22.92 -12.70 -4.08
C ASP A 111 23.85 -13.56 -3.22
N ARG A 112 23.72 -13.46 -1.89
CA ARG A 112 24.43 -14.33 -0.95
C ARG A 112 24.15 -15.81 -1.19
N LYS A 113 22.89 -16.19 -1.45
CA LYS A 113 22.54 -17.57 -1.77
C LYS A 113 23.20 -18.03 -3.09
N SER A 114 23.23 -17.18 -4.11
CA SER A 114 23.89 -17.46 -5.38
C SER A 114 25.39 -17.71 -5.21
N GLN A 115 26.05 -16.84 -4.42
CA GLN A 115 27.48 -16.94 -4.12
C GLN A 115 27.81 -18.20 -3.32
N ALA A 116 27.02 -18.54 -2.29
CA ALA A 116 27.21 -19.75 -1.50
C ALA A 116 27.10 -21.03 -2.35
N VAL A 117 26.16 -21.06 -3.29
CA VAL A 117 26.03 -22.17 -4.24
C VAL A 117 27.21 -22.23 -5.21
N ALA A 118 27.69 -21.09 -5.71
CA ALA A 118 28.86 -21.04 -6.59
C ALA A 118 30.16 -21.47 -5.87
N ALA A 119 30.27 -21.19 -4.57
CA ALA A 119 31.39 -21.58 -3.72
C ALA A 119 31.34 -23.05 -3.26
N GLY A 120 30.35 -23.84 -3.71
CA GLY A 120 30.21 -25.25 -3.33
C GLY A 120 29.83 -25.47 -1.86
N GLN A 121 29.36 -24.43 -1.15
CA GLN A 121 28.99 -24.51 0.27
C GLN A 121 27.60 -25.12 0.51
N PHE A 122 26.86 -25.39 -0.56
CA PHE A 122 25.60 -26.13 -0.54
C PHE A 122 25.72 -27.33 -1.47
N ASP A 123 25.84 -28.52 -0.89
CA ASP A 123 25.66 -29.78 -1.60
C ASP A 123 24.15 -29.98 -1.75
N PHE A 124 23.57 -29.39 -2.80
CA PHE A 124 22.26 -29.83 -3.27
C PHE A 124 22.51 -31.18 -3.93
N GLU A 125 22.45 -32.26 -3.14
CA GLU A 125 22.14 -33.57 -3.68
C GLU A 125 20.85 -33.42 -4.51
N ALA A 126 21.04 -33.34 -5.82
CA ALA A 126 20.28 -33.99 -6.87
C ALA A 126 18.76 -34.21 -6.71
N GLU A 127 18.01 -33.38 -6.01
CA GLU A 127 16.59 -33.20 -6.32
C GLU A 127 16.48 -32.08 -7.36
N GLU A 128 16.47 -32.54 -8.61
CA GLU A 128 15.91 -32.01 -9.87
C GLU A 128 15.11 -30.69 -9.83
N TYR A 129 15.60 -29.64 -9.16
CA TYR A 129 15.06 -28.29 -9.31
C TYR A 129 15.60 -27.74 -10.63
N PRO A 130 14.74 -27.52 -11.65
CA PRO A 130 15.22 -27.11 -12.95
C PRO A 130 15.97 -25.79 -12.79
N ARG A 131 17.19 -25.73 -13.35
CA ARG A 131 18.05 -24.52 -13.42
C ARG A 131 17.33 -23.26 -13.96
N LYS A 132 16.11 -23.41 -14.50
CA LYS A 132 15.20 -22.37 -15.01
C LYS A 132 14.63 -21.39 -13.96
N HIS A 133 14.90 -21.52 -12.66
CA HIS A 133 14.31 -20.64 -11.63
C HIS A 133 15.32 -19.79 -10.83
N ARG A 134 16.52 -19.55 -11.38
CA ARG A 134 17.41 -18.54 -10.80
C ARG A 134 16.99 -17.15 -11.28
N VAL A 135 16.63 -16.29 -10.33
CA VAL A 135 16.36 -14.87 -10.58
C VAL A 135 17.66 -14.22 -11.10
N ASP A 136 17.61 -13.53 -12.25
CA ASP A 136 18.75 -12.76 -12.75
C ASP A 136 18.90 -11.47 -11.91
N ILE A 137 19.67 -11.61 -10.82
CA ILE A 137 19.95 -10.50 -9.89
C ILE A 137 20.72 -9.39 -10.60
N GLY A 138 21.62 -9.74 -11.52
CA GLY A 138 22.40 -8.77 -12.30
C GLY A 138 21.51 -7.95 -13.23
N GLY A 139 20.60 -8.61 -13.94
CA GLY A 139 19.53 -7.96 -14.71
C GLY A 139 18.68 -7.04 -13.84
N TYR A 140 18.24 -7.51 -12.67
CA TYR A 140 17.43 -6.69 -11.78
C TYR A 140 18.16 -5.44 -11.28
N LYS A 141 19.44 -5.56 -10.88
CA LYS A 141 20.26 -4.42 -10.48
C LYS A 141 20.43 -3.41 -11.62
N ARG A 142 20.71 -3.88 -12.85
CA ARG A 142 20.82 -3.02 -14.05
C ARG A 142 19.54 -2.26 -14.35
N GLU A 143 18.40 -2.95 -14.44
CA GLU A 143 17.11 -2.34 -14.79
C GLU A 143 16.66 -1.31 -13.74
N TRP A 144 16.94 -1.58 -12.47
CA TRP A 144 16.58 -0.70 -11.36
C TRP A 144 17.63 0.36 -11.04
N ARG A 145 18.73 0.43 -11.81
CA ARG A 145 19.86 1.34 -11.60
C ARG A 145 20.42 1.29 -10.16
N LEU A 146 20.57 0.07 -9.64
CA LEU A 146 21.06 -0.24 -8.30
C LEU A 146 22.55 -0.59 -8.28
#